data_AF-A0A851D7V1-F1
#
_entry.id   AF-A0A851D7V1-F1
#
_cell.length_a   1.000
_cell.length_b   1.000
_cell.length_c   1.000
_cell.angle_alpha   90.00
_cell.angle_beta   90.00
_cell.angle_gamma   90.00
#
_symmetry.space_group_name_H-M   'P 1'
#
loop_
_entity.id
_entity.type
_entity.pdbx_description
1 polymer ?
#
loop_
_entity_poly.entity_id
_entity_poly.type
_entity_poly.pdbx_seq_one_letter_code
_entity_poly.pdbx_strand_id
1 'polypeptide(L)'
;SLQGGLQEVADQLDLQRIGRQHQAGSDSLLTGMAFFRMKELFFEDTIDDAKYCGRLYGLGTGVAQKQNEDVDSAQEKMSILAIINNMQP
;
A
#
# COMPACT_ATOMS: atom_id res chain seq x y z
N SER A 1 -5.28 18.60 5.20
CA SER A 1 -5.14 17.16 5.46
C SER A 1 -6.49 16.63 5.91
N LEU A 2 -6.80 15.37 5.60
CA LEU A 2 -7.94 14.68 6.22
C LEU A 2 -7.55 14.31 7.65
N GLN A 3 -8.46 14.54 8.59
CA GLN A 3 -8.23 14.26 10.01
C GLN A 3 -9.54 13.88 10.70
N GLY A 4 -9.42 13.11 11.78
CA GLY A 4 -10.56 12.68 12.58
C GLY A 4 -10.93 11.21 12.43
N GLY A 5 -12.12 10.86 12.90
CA GLY A 5 -12.73 9.53 12.77
C GLY A 5 -13.36 9.29 11.38
N LEU A 6 -13.86 8.08 11.16
CA LEU A 6 -14.40 7.66 9.85
C LEU A 6 -15.52 8.59 9.33
N GLN A 7 -16.42 9.06 10.21
CA GLN A 7 -17.49 9.96 9.80
C GLN A 7 -16.95 11.35 9.40
N GLU A 8 -16.05 11.92 10.19
CA GLU A 8 -15.47 13.24 9.92
C GLU A 8 -14.66 13.25 8.61
N VAL A 9 -13.96 12.14 8.32
CA VAL A 9 -13.24 11.96 7.05
C VAL A 9 -14.22 11.81 5.89
N ALA A 10 -15.31 11.08 6.06
CA ALA A 10 -16.34 10.95 5.02
C ALA A 10 -16.99 12.31 4.69
N ASP A 11 -17.28 13.12 5.70
CA ASP A 11 -17.86 14.46 5.52
C ASP A 11 -16.90 15.39 4.76
N GLN A 12 -15.60 15.34 5.06
CA GLN A 12 -14.55 16.09 4.33
C GLN A 12 -14.34 15.62 2.88
N LEU A 13 -14.78 14.40 2.56
CA LEU A 13 -14.69 13.80 1.22
C LEU A 13 -16.01 13.90 0.44
N ASP A 14 -17.01 14.58 0.99
CA ASP A 14 -18.37 14.68 0.46
C ASP A 14 -19.04 13.32 0.22
N LEU A 15 -18.81 12.36 1.12
CA LEU A 15 -19.35 11.00 1.02
C LEU A 15 -20.59 10.81 1.90
N GLN A 16 -21.68 10.33 1.29
CA GLN A 16 -22.90 10.00 2.02
C GLN A 16 -22.86 8.57 2.58
N ARG A 17 -23.09 8.44 3.89
CA ARG A 17 -23.24 7.13 4.55
C ARG A 17 -24.52 6.42 4.11
N ILE A 18 -24.41 5.11 3.89
CA ILE A 18 -25.54 4.20 3.70
C ILE A 18 -25.60 3.21 4.88
N GLY A 19 -26.77 3.14 5.53
CA GLY A 19 -26.97 2.31 6.73
C GLY A 19 -26.70 3.05 8.05
N ARG A 20 -26.80 2.31 9.16
CA ARG A 20 -26.63 2.87 10.52
C ARG A 20 -25.15 2.99 10.87
N GLN A 21 -24.76 4.13 11.43
CA GLN A 21 -23.42 4.33 12.01
C GLN A 21 -23.15 3.31 13.13
N HIS A 22 -21.88 2.92 13.30
CA HIS A 22 -21.44 1.93 14.28
C HIS A 22 -21.97 0.52 14.03
N GLN A 23 -22.31 0.21 12.78
CA GLN A 23 -22.54 -1.15 12.32
C GLN A 23 -21.46 -1.54 11.33
N ALA A 24 -20.84 -2.71 11.52
CA ALA A 24 -19.75 -3.19 10.69
C ALA A 24 -20.07 -3.14 9.18
N GLY A 25 -21.31 -3.44 8.78
CA GLY A 25 -21.74 -3.36 7.39
C GLY A 25 -21.72 -1.92 6.82
N SER A 26 -22.31 -0.97 7.53
CA SER A 26 -22.31 0.44 7.09
C SER A 26 -20.90 1.03 7.12
N ASP A 27 -20.13 0.71 8.16
CA ASP A 27 -18.79 1.25 8.35
C ASP A 27 -17.80 0.68 7.32
N SER A 28 -17.89 -0.61 6.96
CA SER A 28 -17.05 -1.20 5.92
C SER A 28 -17.35 -0.62 4.54
N LEU A 29 -18.63 -0.39 4.20
CA LEU A 29 -19.00 0.28 2.96
C LEU A 29 -18.45 1.71 2.90
N LEU A 30 -18.64 2.49 3.97
CA LEU A 30 -18.14 3.87 4.02
C LEU A 30 -16.61 3.92 3.98
N THR A 31 -15.93 2.97 4.62
CA THR A 31 -14.46 2.84 4.57
C THR A 31 -14.00 2.58 3.13
N GLY A 32 -14.66 1.68 2.40
CA GLY A 32 -14.35 1.42 1.00
C GLY A 32 -14.54 2.65 0.11
N MET A 33 -15.66 3.35 0.27
CA MET A 33 -15.93 4.61 -0.44
C MET A 33 -14.85 5.66 -0.16
N ALA A 34 -14.49 5.85 1.12
CA ALA A 34 -13.44 6.78 1.52
C ALA A 34 -12.09 6.42 0.91
N PHE A 35 -11.71 5.13 0.93
CA PHE A 35 -10.46 4.67 0.34
C PHE A 35 -10.35 5.01 -1.15
N PHE A 36 -11.35 4.64 -1.96
CA PHE A 36 -11.31 4.92 -3.40
C PHE A 36 -11.34 6.42 -3.69
N ARG A 37 -12.14 7.19 -2.95
CA ARG A 37 -12.19 8.65 -3.10
C ARG A 37 -10.85 9.31 -2.77
N MET A 38 -10.19 8.85 -1.70
CA MET A 38 -8.85 9.33 -1.35
C MET A 38 -7.82 8.95 -2.42
N LYS A 39 -7.90 7.71 -2.94
CA LYS A 39 -7.01 7.21 -3.99
C LYS A 39 -7.04 8.09 -5.25
N GLU A 40 -8.24 8.48 -5.68
CA GLU A 40 -8.44 9.40 -6.80
C GLU A 40 -7.87 10.81 -6.51
N LEU A 41 -8.21 11.39 -5.35
CA LEU A 41 -7.89 12.79 -5.04
C LEU A 41 -6.43 13.04 -4.66
N PHE A 42 -5.76 12.08 -4.03
CA PHE A 42 -4.45 12.29 -3.39
C PHE A 42 -3.36 11.34 -3.87
N PHE A 43 -3.69 10.30 -4.63
CA PHE A 43 -2.76 9.24 -5.00
C PHE A 43 -2.71 8.95 -6.50
N GLU A 44 -3.32 9.79 -7.36
CA GLU A 44 -3.28 9.60 -8.82
C GLU A 44 -3.70 8.17 -9.22
N ASP A 45 -4.73 7.66 -8.55
CA ASP A 45 -5.27 6.31 -8.71
C ASP A 45 -4.33 5.13 -8.36
N THR A 46 -3.12 5.40 -7.84
CA THR A 46 -2.07 4.41 -7.58
C THR A 46 -1.51 4.51 -6.15
N ILE A 47 -1.49 3.39 -5.42
CA ILE A 47 -0.94 3.35 -4.05
C ILE A 47 0.40 2.62 -4.06
N ASP A 48 1.41 3.24 -3.43
CA ASP A 48 2.72 2.62 -3.22
C ASP A 48 2.65 1.57 -2.10
N ASP A 49 2.69 0.30 -2.48
CA ASP A 49 2.65 -0.83 -1.55
C ASP A 49 3.82 -0.83 -0.56
N ALA A 50 5.03 -0.48 -1.00
CA ALA A 50 6.20 -0.46 -0.11
C ALA A 50 6.03 0.57 1.01
N LYS A 51 5.30 1.65 0.72
CA LYS A 51 5.03 2.72 1.69
C LYS A 51 3.81 2.43 2.56
N TYR A 52 2.72 1.88 2.03
CA TYR A 52 1.43 1.84 2.73
C TYR A 52 0.93 0.44 3.09
N CYS A 53 1.35 -0.61 2.38
CA CYS A 53 0.83 -1.96 2.59
C CYS A 53 1.20 -2.49 3.98
N GLY A 54 0.24 -3.14 4.64
CA GLY A 54 0.43 -3.75 5.97
C GLY A 54 0.63 -2.78 7.14
N ARG A 55 0.57 -1.46 6.91
CA ARG A 55 0.72 -0.46 7.99
C ARG A 55 -0.59 -0.24 8.73
N LEU A 56 -0.57 -0.45 10.04
CA LEU A 56 -1.71 -0.19 10.93
C LEU A 56 -1.51 1.11 11.70
N TYR A 57 -2.52 1.98 11.70
CA TYR A 57 -2.46 3.25 12.42
C TYR A 57 -2.25 3.04 13.94
N GLY A 58 -1.32 3.79 14.53
CA GLY A 58 -1.01 3.70 15.96
C GLY A 58 -0.16 2.49 16.37
N LEU A 59 0.21 1.62 15.43
CA LEU A 59 1.15 0.52 15.63
C LEU A 59 2.42 0.77 14.80
N GLY A 60 3.58 0.34 15.31
CA GLY A 60 4.87 0.49 14.63
C GLY A 60 4.89 -0.08 13.21
N THR A 61 5.92 0.26 12.44
CA THR A 61 6.06 -0.06 10.99
C THR A 61 5.53 -1.47 10.70
N GLY A 62 4.46 -1.55 9.90
CA GLY A 62 3.84 -2.81 9.48
C GLY A 62 4.88 -3.84 9.02
N VAL A 63 4.55 -5.13 9.17
CA VAL A 63 5.41 -6.27 8.80
C VAL A 63 6.30 -5.93 7.62
N ALA A 64 7.60 -5.78 7.88
CA ALA A 64 8.57 -5.41 6.85
C ALA A 64 8.44 -6.40 5.70
N GLN A 65 8.10 -5.91 4.50
CA GLN A 65 8.28 -6.70 3.31
C GLN A 65 9.78 -6.98 3.21
N LYS A 66 10.17 -8.26 3.33
CA LYS A 66 11.52 -8.69 2.98
C LYS A 66 11.74 -8.25 1.54
N GLN A 67 12.57 -7.23 1.34
CA GLN A 67 13.08 -6.92 0.01
C GLN A 67 13.83 -8.17 -0.45
N ASN A 68 13.44 -8.70 -1.61
CA ASN A 68 14.19 -9.75 -2.30
C ASN A 68 15.50 -9.15 -2.84
N GLU A 69 16.42 -8.73 -1.96
CA GLU A 69 17.75 -8.27 -2.36
C GLU A 69 18.62 -9.43 -2.91
N ASP A 70 18.20 -10.68 -2.69
CA ASP A 70 18.98 -11.85 -3.08
C ASP A 70 18.89 -12.21 -4.57
N VAL A 71 17.86 -11.75 -5.30
CA VAL A 71 17.63 -12.18 -6.70
C VAL A 71 18.54 -11.41 -7.70
N ASP A 72 18.73 -10.11 -7.50
CA ASP A 72 19.60 -9.31 -8.38
C ASP A 72 21.08 -9.66 -8.19
N SER A 73 21.52 -9.94 -6.95
CA SER A 73 22.92 -10.35 -6.70
C SER A 73 23.23 -11.73 -7.29
N ALA A 74 22.25 -12.65 -7.31
CA ALA A 74 22.42 -13.97 -7.90
C ALA A 74 22.50 -13.88 -9.43
N GLN A 75 21.69 -13.03 -10.06
CA GLN A 75 21.72 -12.82 -11.50
C GLN A 75 23.04 -12.17 -11.95
N GLU A 76 23.54 -11.20 -11.20
CA GLU A 76 24.83 -10.56 -11.46
C GLU A 76 26.00 -11.54 -11.31
N LYS A 77 26.00 -12.34 -10.22
CA LYS A 77 27.01 -13.40 -10.01
C LYS A 77 26.99 -14.46 -11.12
N MET A 78 25.81 -14.87 -11.58
CA MET A 78 25.66 -15.82 -12.69
C MET A 78 26.13 -15.23 -14.02
N SER A 79 25.88 -13.94 -14.25
CA SER A 79 26.35 -13.24 -15.45
C SER A 79 27.88 -13.11 -15.46
N ILE A 80 28.49 -12.75 -14.33
CA ILE A 80 29.95 -12.67 -14.17
C ILE A 80 30.60 -14.04 -14.37
N LEU A 81 30.04 -15.10 -13.79
CA LEU A 81 30.57 -16.46 -13.95
C LEU A 81 30.52 -16.94 -15.41
N ALA A 82 29.45 -16.61 -16.13
CA ALA A 82 29.32 -16.93 -17.55
C ALA A 82 30.37 -16.19 -18.42
N ILE A 83 30.66 -14.93 -18.09
CA ILE A 83 31.70 -14.14 -18.77
C ILE A 83 33.10 -14.74 -18.54
N ILE A 84 33.41 -15.13 -17.29
CA ILE A 84 34.71 -15.71 -16.94
C ILE A 84 34.94 -17.04 -17.68
N ASN A 85 33.93 -17.91 -17.76
CA ASN A 85 34.04 -19.21 -18.42
C ASN A 85 34.24 -19.11 -19.95
N ASN A 86 33.72 -18.06 -20.59
CA ASN A 86 33.90 -17.81 -22.03
C ASN A 86 35.25 -17.13 -22.36
N MET A 87 36.07 -16.82 -21.36
CA MET A 87 37.38 -16.16 -21.52
C MET A 87 38.57 -17.12 -21.31
N GLN A 88 38.32 -18.43 -21.26
CA GLN A 88 39.36 -19.46 -21.23
C GLN A 88 39.68 -19.88 -22.68
N PRO A 89 40.96 -19.87 -23.11
CA PRO A 89 41.37 -20.19 -24.48
C PRO A 89 41.18 -21.66 -24.86
#